data_AF-A0AAV2EDE1-F1
#
_entry.id   AF-A0AAV2EDE1-F1
#
_cell.length_a   1.000
_cell.length_b   1.000
_cell.length_c   1.000
_cell.angle_alpha   90.00
_cell.angle_beta   90.00
_cell.angle_gamma   90.00
#
_symmetry.space_group_name_H-M   'P 1'
#
loop_
_entity.id
_entity.type
_entity.pdbx_description
1 polymer ?
#
loop_
_entity_poly.entity_id
_entity_poly.type
_entity_poly.pdbx_seq_one_letter_code
_entity_poly.pdbx_strand_id
1 'polypeptide(L)'
;MSVFRIPDGIIDDIHSLMANYWWGQKGTERRSHWKKWEKLCRPKEDGGMGFRDLKIFNKAMLTKQLWNIHVRPTSLVARLLKAKYHPRTGGA
;
A
#
# COMPACT_ATOMS: atom_id res chain seq x y z
N MET A 1 4.93 -2.70 -2.59
CA MET A 1 4.31 -1.75 -1.62
C MET A 1 5.32 -1.12 -0.64
N SER A 2 6.50 -1.69 -0.36
CA SER A 2 7.43 -1.13 0.66
C SER A 2 8.63 -0.34 0.13
N VAL A 3 8.86 -0.37 -1.18
CA VAL A 3 10.05 0.25 -1.81
C VAL A 3 9.70 1.52 -2.58
N PHE A 4 8.51 1.59 -3.18
CA PHE A 4 8.06 2.72 -3.98
C PHE A 4 6.60 3.07 -3.67
N ARG A 5 6.27 4.36 -3.89
CA ARG A 5 4.89 4.86 -3.91
C ARG A 5 4.22 4.29 -5.16
N ILE A 6 3.16 3.51 -4.97
CA ILE A 6 2.40 2.98 -6.10
C ILE A 6 1.43 4.08 -6.59
N PRO A 7 1.33 4.33 -7.91
CA PRO A 7 0.31 5.22 -8.46
C PRO A 7 -1.08 4.83 -8.00
N ASP A 8 -1.89 5.83 -7.62
CA ASP A 8 -3.20 5.58 -7.02
C ASP A 8 -4.14 4.84 -8.00
N GLY A 9 -4.04 5.09 -9.32
CA GLY A 9 -4.82 4.38 -10.33
C GLY A 9 -4.56 2.86 -10.35
N ILE A 10 -3.31 2.42 -10.19
CA ILE A 10 -2.98 0.99 -10.08
C ILE A 10 -3.57 0.39 -8.80
N ILE A 11 -3.56 1.17 -7.70
CA ILE A 11 -4.19 0.73 -6.46
C ILE A 11 -5.71 0.61 -6.65
N ASP A 12 -6.32 1.55 -7.37
CA ASP A 12 -7.76 1.55 -7.67
C ASP A 12 -8.15 0.35 -8.56
N ASP A 13 -7.30 -0.04 -9.51
CA ASP A 13 -7.48 -1.27 -10.30
C ASP A 13 -7.44 -2.51 -9.41
N ILE A 14 -6.49 -2.58 -8.47
CA ILE A 14 -6.40 -3.69 -7.51
C ILE A 14 -7.62 -3.69 -6.57
N HIS A 15 -8.07 -2.54 -6.08
CA HIS A 15 -9.30 -2.42 -5.29
C HIS A 15 -10.51 -2.92 -6.06
N SER A 16 -10.60 -2.60 -7.35
CA SER A 16 -11.66 -3.07 -8.24
C SER A 16 -11.63 -4.59 -8.41
N LEU A 17 -10.44 -5.17 -8.61
CA LEU A 17 -10.26 -6.63 -8.69
C LEU A 17 -10.66 -7.32 -7.39
N MET A 18 -10.25 -6.79 -6.23
CA MET A 18 -10.63 -7.33 -4.93
C MET A 18 -12.14 -7.22 -4.69
N ALA A 19 -12.77 -6.11 -5.07
CA ALA A 19 -14.21 -5.91 -4.97
C ALA A 19 -14.98 -6.90 -5.86
N ASN A 20 -14.54 -7.09 -7.10
CA ASN A 20 -15.13 -8.04 -8.03
C ASN A 20 -15.03 -9.47 -7.50
N TYR A 21 -13.86 -9.86 -6.97
CA TYR A 21 -13.69 -11.15 -6.31
C TYR A 21 -14.63 -11.30 -5.12
N TRP A 22 -14.69 -10.30 -4.25
CA TRP A 22 -15.51 -10.32 -3.03
C TRP A 22 -17.00 -10.47 -3.33
N TRP A 23 -17.51 -9.77 -4.34
CA TRP A 23 -18.92 -9.84 -4.77
C TRP A 23 -19.20 -10.99 -5.74
N GLY A 24 -18.24 -11.88 -5.98
CA GLY A 24 -18.41 -13.08 -6.79
C GLY A 24 -18.60 -12.81 -8.28
N GLN A 25 -18.07 -11.70 -8.79
CA GLN A 25 -18.12 -11.37 -10.21
C GLN A 25 -17.25 -12.36 -11.01
N LYS A 26 -17.85 -13.09 -11.96
CA LYS A 26 -17.14 -14.00 -12.89
C LYS A 26 -17.37 -13.58 -14.33
N GLY A 27 -16.29 -13.38 -15.09
CA GLY A 27 -16.37 -12.99 -16.50
C GLY A 27 -17.15 -11.69 -16.68
N THR A 28 -18.19 -11.73 -17.51
CA THR A 28 -19.05 -10.59 -17.86
C THR A 28 -20.29 -10.44 -16.97
N GLU A 29 -20.54 -11.35 -16.01
CA GLU A 29 -21.68 -11.23 -15.10
C GLU A 29 -21.52 -10.01 -14.20
N ARG A 30 -22.35 -8.98 -14.36
CA ARG A 30 -22.29 -7.80 -13.50
C ARG A 30 -23.05 -8.06 -12.20
N ARG A 31 -22.31 -8.23 -11.09
CA ARG A 31 -22.88 -8.27 -9.74
C ARG A 31 -22.93 -6.86 -9.17
N SER A 32 -24.07 -6.46 -8.61
CA SER A 32 -24.19 -5.16 -7.96
C SER A 32 -23.34 -5.12 -6.69
N HIS A 33 -22.43 -4.16 -6.61
CA HIS A 33 -21.65 -3.92 -5.39
C HIS A 33 -22.53 -3.18 -4.38
N TRP A 34 -22.74 -3.76 -3.20
CA TRP A 34 -23.64 -3.21 -2.19
C TRP A 34 -23.02 -2.05 -1.40
N LYS A 35 -21.69 -1.94 -1.41
CA LYS A 35 -20.93 -0.91 -0.70
C LYS A 35 -19.64 -0.60 -1.46
N LYS A 36 -19.23 0.68 -1.44
CA LYS A 36 -17.92 1.10 -1.95
C LYS A 36 -16.80 0.37 -1.20
N TRP A 37 -15.74 0.00 -1.92
CA TRP A 37 -14.59 -0.72 -1.36
C TRP A 37 -13.97 0.00 -0.15
N GLU A 38 -13.81 1.32 -0.24
CA GLU A 38 -13.30 2.18 0.86
C GLU A 38 -14.10 2.03 2.16
N LYS A 39 -15.42 1.82 2.08
CA LYS A 39 -16.26 1.61 3.26
C LYS A 39 -16.07 0.20 3.85
N LEU A 40 -15.68 -0.79 3.04
CA LEU A 40 -15.33 -2.13 3.53
C LEU A 40 -13.97 -2.12 4.24
N CYS A 41 -13.09 -1.18 3.90
CA CYS A 41 -11.79 -1.01 4.56
C CYS A 41 -11.87 -0.44 5.99
N ARG A 42 -13.03 0.08 6.41
CA ARG A 42 -13.20 0.57 7.79
C ARG A 42 -13.17 -0.58 8.79
N PRO A 43 -12.80 -0.33 10.06
CA PRO A 43 -12.95 -1.31 11.15
C PRO A 43 -14.37 -1.87 11.21
N LYS A 44 -14.50 -3.10 11.75
CA LYS A 44 -15.82 -3.73 11.95
C LYS A 44 -16.71 -2.93 12.90
N GLU A 45 -16.11 -2.34 13.93
CA GLU A 45 -16.78 -1.46 14.90
C GLU A 45 -17.41 -0.23 14.23
N ASP A 46 -16.81 0.27 13.15
CA ASP A 46 -17.30 1.39 12.35
C ASP A 46 -18.23 0.95 11.18
N GLY A 47 -18.71 -0.29 11.22
CA GLY A 47 -19.57 -0.86 10.18
C GLY A 47 -18.86 -1.18 8.85
N GLY A 48 -17.53 -1.33 8.87
CA GLY A 48 -16.75 -1.89 7.77
C GLY A 48 -16.51 -3.39 7.90
N MET A 49 -15.59 -3.92 7.11
CA MET A 49 -15.18 -5.34 7.14
C MET A 49 -13.75 -5.53 7.65
N GLY A 50 -13.03 -4.45 7.96
CA GLY A 50 -11.64 -4.47 8.38
C GLY A 50 -10.66 -4.76 7.25
N PHE A 51 -11.07 -4.57 5.99
CA PHE A 51 -10.14 -4.72 4.87
C PHE A 51 -9.07 -3.63 4.90
N ARG A 52 -7.92 -3.94 4.31
CA ARG A 52 -6.81 -3.00 4.31
C ARG A 52 -6.94 -2.03 3.15
N ASP A 53 -6.97 -0.73 3.45
CA ASP A 53 -6.79 0.29 2.43
C ASP A 53 -5.33 0.26 1.94
N LEU A 54 -5.13 -0.19 0.69
CA LEU A 54 -3.82 -0.32 0.09
C LEU A 54 -3.09 1.02 -0.11
N LYS A 55 -3.82 2.14 -0.25
CA LYS A 55 -3.21 3.48 -0.36
C LYS A 55 -2.53 3.85 0.95
N ILE A 56 -3.27 3.71 2.05
CA ILE A 56 -2.77 3.95 3.41
C ILE A 56 -1.66 2.96 3.74
N PHE A 57 -1.85 1.68 3.39
CA PHE A 57 -0.86 0.65 3.68
C PHE A 57 0.46 0.85 2.91
N ASN A 58 0.42 1.23 1.63
CA ASN A 58 1.62 1.58 0.87
C ASN A 58 2.40 2.70 1.58
N LYS A 59 1.69 3.76 1.98
CA LYS A 59 2.29 4.89 2.69
C LYS A 59 2.92 4.46 4.01
N ALA A 60 2.19 3.69 4.82
CA ALA A 60 2.69 3.17 6.09
C ALA A 60 3.95 2.29 5.91
N MET A 61 3.97 1.43 4.88
CA MET A 61 5.14 0.60 4.59
C MET A 61 6.35 1.42 4.15
N LEU A 62 6.15 2.50 3.38
CA LEU A 62 7.21 3.43 3.02
C LEU A 62 7.74 4.20 4.23
N THR A 63 6.85 4.70 5.08
CA THR A 63 7.24 5.38 6.33
C THR A 63 8.03 4.44 7.25
N LYS A 64 7.61 3.19 7.39
CA LYS A 64 8.34 2.16 8.13
C LYS A 64 9.75 1.95 7.55
N GLN A 65 9.87 1.92 6.23
CA GLN A 65 11.17 1.75 5.58
C GLN A 65 12.07 2.96 5.81
N LEU A 66 11.52 4.18 5.71
CA LEU A 66 12.24 5.42 6.01
C LEU A 66 12.72 5.45 7.47
N TRP A 67 11.85 5.06 8.41
CA TRP A 67 12.20 4.95 9.83
C TRP A 67 13.34 3.96 10.06
N ASN A 68 13.34 2.81 9.39
CA ASN A 68 14.42 1.83 9.49
C ASN A 68 15.76 2.39 8.98
N ILE A 69 15.75 3.19 7.90
CA ILE A 69 16.96 3.85 7.39
C ILE A 69 17.50 4.85 8.40
N HIS A 70 16.60 5.60 9.06
CA HIS A 70 16.95 6.59 10.07
C HIS A 70 17.55 5.94 11.34
N VAL A 71 16.89 4.92 11.88
CA VAL A 71 17.31 4.27 13.14
C VAL A 71 18.50 3.32 12.95
N ARG A 72 18.66 2.71 11.76
CA ARG A 72 19.72 1.73 11.48
C ARG A 72 20.51 2.09 10.21
N PRO A 73 21.29 3.18 10.24
CA PRO A 73 22.01 3.68 9.06
C PRO A 73 23.09 2.73 8.55
N THR A 74 23.62 1.86 9.41
CA THR A 74 24.65 0.85 9.06
C THR A 74 24.07 -0.40 8.40
N SER A 75 22.76 -0.59 8.41
CA SER A 75 22.12 -1.74 7.76
C SER A 75 22.39 -1.75 6.26
N LEU A 76 22.52 -2.95 5.66
CA LEU A 76 22.80 -3.09 4.23
C LEU A 76 21.78 -2.34 3.36
N VAL A 77 20.50 -2.42 3.72
CA VAL A 77 19.42 -1.73 3.01
C VAL A 77 19.54 -0.22 3.12
N ALA A 78 19.87 0.33 4.30
CA ALA A 78 20.08 1.76 4.47
C ALA A 78 21.28 2.27 3.65
N ARG A 79 22.40 1.55 3.68
CA ARG A 79 23.60 1.87 2.88
C ARG A 79 23.31 1.83 1.39
N LEU A 80 22.62 0.79 0.91
CA LEU A 80 22.27 0.62 -0.50
C LEU A 80 21.31 1.72 -0.98
N LEU A 81 20.27 2.03 -0.20
CA LEU A 81 19.32 3.08 -0.54
C LEU A 81 19.97 4.47 -0.49
N LYS A 82 20.85 4.74 0.49
CA LYS A 82 21.61 5.99 0.57
C LYS A 82 22.56 6.14 -0.62
N ALA A 83 23.29 5.09 -0.99
CA ALA A 83 24.18 5.11 -2.16
C ALA A 83 23.42 5.33 -3.47
N LYS A 84 22.26 4.70 -3.65
CA LYS A 84 21.46 4.81 -4.88
C LYS A 84 20.76 6.15 -5.03
N TYR A 85 20.13 6.65 -3.97
CA TYR A 85 19.22 7.81 -4.05
C TYR A 85 19.80 9.09 -3.44
N HIS A 86 20.82 9.00 -2.59
CA HIS A 86 21.50 10.14 -1.98
C HIS A 86 23.03 10.10 -2.16
N PRO A 87 23.55 9.89 -3.38
CA PRO A 87 24.98 9.69 -3.63
C PRO A 87 25.85 10.90 -3.21
N ARG A 88 25.27 12.11 -3.15
CA ARG A 88 25.95 13.35 -2.75
C ARG A 88 25.99 13.61 -1.24
N THR A 89 25.40 12.71 -0.43
CA THR A 89 25.47 12.80 1.05
C THR A 89 26.61 11.95 1.65
N GLY A 90 27.66 11.73 0.85
CA GLY A 90 28.90 11.08 1.27
C GLY A 90 29.85 12.09 1.90
N GLY A 91 30.05 11.98 3.21
CA GLY A 91 30.92 12.84 4.00
C GLY A 91 30.79 12.53 5.49
N ALA A 92 31.25 11.35 5.87
CA ALA A 92 31.83 11.04 7.18
C ALA A 92 33.01 10.12 6.91
#